data_AF-A0A8X7C2K9-F1
#
_entry.id   AF-A0A8X7C2K9-F1
#
_cell.length_a   1.000
_cell.length_b   1.000
_cell.length_c   1.000
_cell.angle_alpha   90.00
_cell.angle_beta   90.00
_cell.angle_gamma   90.00
#
_symmetry.space_group_name_H-M   'P 1'
#
loop_
_entity.id
_entity.type
_entity.pdbx_description
1 polymer ?
#
loop_
_entity_poly.entity_id
_entity_poly.type
_entity_poly.pdbx_seq_one_letter_code
_entity_poly.pdbx_strand_id
1 'polypeptide(L)'
;MPLDERLRANAFNIFFEGTESTSLQITSLLLELSKHPEVQKAAQDEIDAVIGRERLPSWLDKQNLPYVDATLQLFRLAMVFRASTMYSNFGVIYL
;
A
#
# COMPACT_ATOMS: atom_id res chain seq x y z
N MET A 1 -0.37 34.55 1.29
CA MET A 1 0.72 33.66 1.73
C MET A 1 1.87 33.77 0.73
N PRO A 2 3.04 34.29 1.13
CA PRO A 2 4.24 34.34 0.30
C PRO A 2 4.74 32.95 -0.15
N LEU A 3 5.54 32.90 -1.22
CA LEU A 3 5.94 31.65 -1.90
C LEU A 3 6.70 30.68 -0.99
N ASP A 4 7.60 31.21 -0.16
CA ASP A 4 8.40 30.44 0.78
C ASP A 4 7.53 29.74 1.83
N GLU A 5 6.48 30.41 2.31
CA GLU A 5 5.52 29.85 3.25
C GLU A 5 4.67 28.76 2.60
N ARG A 6 4.25 28.95 1.34
CA ARG A 6 3.54 27.92 0.57
C ARG A 6 4.38 26.67 0.35
N LEU A 7 5.66 26.83 0.04
CA LEU A 7 6.58 25.69 -0.16
C LEU A 7 6.78 24.92 1.14
N ARG A 8 6.97 25.62 2.27
CA ARG A 8 7.07 24.98 3.60
C ARG A 8 5.79 24.23 3.98
N ALA A 9 4.63 24.86 3.81
CA ALA A 9 3.34 24.24 4.09
C ALA A 9 3.10 23.01 3.21
N ASN A 10 3.37 23.09 1.92
CA ASN A 10 3.21 21.95 1.00
C ASN A 10 4.18 20.80 1.32
N ALA A 11 5.44 21.11 1.64
CA ALA A 11 6.41 20.09 2.03
C ALA A 11 5.96 19.34 3.30
N PHE A 12 5.43 20.08 4.27
CA PHE A 12 4.85 19.50 5.49
C PHE A 12 3.64 18.62 5.17
N ASN A 13 2.70 19.11 4.36
CA ASN A 13 1.49 18.36 4.00
C ASN A 13 1.83 17.07 3.26
N ILE A 14 2.71 17.11 2.26
CA ILE A 14 3.14 15.93 1.51
C ILE A 14 3.74 14.87 2.44
N PHE A 15 4.59 15.30 3.39
CA PHE A 15 5.20 14.37 4.34
C PHE A 15 4.16 13.77 5.28
N PHE A 16 3.29 14.59 5.86
CA PHE A 16 2.31 14.16 6.85
C PHE A 16 1.25 13.24 6.23
N GLU A 17 0.57 13.71 5.18
CA GLU A 17 -0.47 12.96 4.47
C GLU A 17 0.08 11.68 3.81
N GLY A 18 1.31 11.75 3.26
CA GLY A 18 1.99 10.61 2.66
C GLY A 18 2.37 9.53 3.68
N THR A 19 2.76 9.93 4.89
CA THR A 19 3.17 9.00 5.95
C THR A 19 1.98 8.19 6.47
N GLU A 20 0.88 8.87 6.79
CA GLU A 20 -0.32 8.22 7.35
C GLU A 20 -0.90 7.20 6.38
N SER A 21 -1.11 7.61 5.12
CA SER A 21 -1.68 6.76 4.07
C SER A 21 -0.81 5.52 3.79
N THR A 22 0.52 5.70 3.66
CA THR A 22 1.45 4.59 3.41
C THR A 22 1.49 3.61 4.59
N SER A 23 1.54 4.12 5.82
CA SER A 23 1.58 3.29 7.04
C SER A 23 0.32 2.43 7.17
N LEU A 24 -0.86 3.02 6.90
CA LEU A 24 -2.13 2.30 6.92
C LEU A 24 -2.18 1.23 5.84
N GLN A 25 -1.69 1.53 4.64
CA GLN A 25 -1.67 0.59 3.53
C GLN A 25 -0.80 -0.63 3.84
N ILE A 26 0.44 -0.42 4.31
CA ILE A 26 1.36 -1.51 4.66
C ILE A 26 0.79 -2.37 5.79
N THR A 27 0.30 -1.73 6.85
CA THR A 27 -0.25 -2.46 8.02
C THR A 27 -1.47 -3.29 7.64
N SER A 28 -2.37 -2.73 6.81
CA SER A 28 -3.55 -3.44 6.33
C SER A 28 -3.20 -4.61 5.42
N LEU A 29 -2.22 -4.44 4.53
CA LEU A 29 -1.70 -5.51 3.68
C LEU A 29 -1.13 -6.65 4.52
N LEU A 30 -0.25 -6.34 5.49
CA LEU A 30 0.36 -7.35 6.37
C LEU A 30 -0.70 -8.09 7.19
N LEU A 31 -1.69 -7.38 7.72
CA LEU A 31 -2.82 -7.99 8.42
C LEU A 31 -3.58 -8.95 7.51
N GLU A 32 -3.85 -8.57 6.26
CA GLU A 32 -4.62 -9.42 5.36
C GLU A 32 -3.83 -10.64 4.89
N LEU A 33 -2.53 -10.49 4.60
CA LEU A 33 -1.64 -11.61 4.33
C LEU A 33 -1.56 -12.58 5.51
N SER A 34 -1.56 -12.08 6.75
CA SER A 34 -1.54 -12.93 7.94
C SER A 34 -2.79 -13.82 8.07
N LYS A 35 -3.93 -13.40 7.51
CA LYS A 35 -5.16 -14.19 7.47
C LYS A 35 -5.20 -15.17 6.29
N HIS A 36 -4.39 -14.93 5.27
CA HIS A 36 -4.34 -15.69 4.00
C HIS A 36 -2.94 -16.25 3.78
N PRO A 37 -2.47 -17.19 4.63
CA PRO A 37 -1.11 -17.74 4.55
C PRO A 37 -0.82 -18.41 3.21
N GLU A 38 -1.84 -18.92 2.51
CA GLU A 38 -1.73 -19.48 1.15
C GLU A 38 -1.32 -18.43 0.11
N VAL A 39 -1.87 -17.21 0.21
CA VAL A 39 -1.52 -16.09 -0.68
C VAL A 39 -0.10 -15.63 -0.37
N GLN A 40 0.24 -15.49 0.91
CA GLN A 40 1.59 -15.13 1.34
C GLN A 40 2.62 -16.16 0.88
N LYS A 41 2.30 -17.45 1.00
CA LYS A 41 3.17 -18.54 0.57
C LYS A 41 3.37 -18.53 -0.95
N ALA A 42 2.31 -18.37 -1.73
CA ALA A 42 2.40 -18.30 -3.19
C ALA A 42 3.27 -17.11 -3.65
N ALA A 43 3.12 -15.95 -3.00
CA ALA A 43 3.96 -14.78 -3.28
C ALA A 43 5.43 -15.04 -2.94
N GLN A 44 5.71 -15.70 -1.81
CA GLN A 44 7.09 -16.05 -1.43
C GLN A 44 7.69 -17.10 -2.38
N ASP A 45 6.91 -18.09 -2.81
CA ASP A 45 7.36 -19.13 -3.73
C ASP A 45 7.71 -18.52 -5.11
N GLU A 46 6.97 -17.51 -5.59
CA GLU A 46 7.33 -16.75 -6.81
C GLU A 46 8.65 -15.98 -6.63
N ILE A 47 8.82 -15.27 -5.51
CA ILE A 47 10.05 -14.53 -5.21
C ILE A 47 11.25 -15.47 -5.17
N ASP A 48 11.13 -16.59 -4.46
CA ASP A 48 12.18 -17.58 -4.33
C ASP A 48 12.53 -18.23 -5.69
N ALA A 49 11.55 -18.43 -6.57
CA ALA A 49 11.77 -19.01 -7.89
C ALA A 49 12.46 -18.04 -8.86
N VAL A 50 12.14 -16.75 -8.82
CA VAL A 50 12.62 -15.74 -9.78
C VAL A 50 13.92 -15.10 -9.32
N ILE A 51 14.02 -14.75 -8.03
CA ILE A 51 15.16 -14.02 -7.47
C ILE A 51 16.14 -14.96 -6.76
N GLY A 52 15.65 -16.08 -6.21
CA GLY A 52 16.42 -16.93 -5.31
C GLY A 52 16.54 -16.34 -3.91
N ARG A 53 17.32 -16.99 -3.04
CA ARG A 53 17.49 -16.63 -1.62
C ARG A 53 18.79 -15.90 -1.30
N GLU A 54 19.63 -15.64 -2.30
CA GLU A 54 20.96 -15.03 -2.11
C GLU A 54 20.92 -13.50 -2.00
N ARG A 55 19.83 -12.87 -2.45
CA ARG A 55 19.66 -11.41 -2.41
C ARG A 55 18.21 -11.02 -2.17
N LEU A 56 18.01 -9.78 -1.71
CA LEU A 56 16.67 -9.20 -1.58
C LEU A 56 16.11 -8.74 -2.95
N PRO A 57 14.77 -8.66 -3.08
CA PRO A 57 14.13 -8.09 -4.27
C PRO A 57 14.50 -6.63 -4.50
N SER A 58 14.57 -6.23 -5.77
CA SER A 58 14.80 -4.85 -6.20
C SER A 58 13.69 -4.36 -7.13
N TRP A 59 13.66 -3.04 -7.40
CA TRP A 59 12.70 -2.45 -8.34
C TRP A 59 12.79 -3.03 -9.77
N LEU A 60 13.96 -3.52 -10.17
CA LEU A 60 14.17 -4.11 -11.49
C LEU A 60 13.50 -5.48 -11.63
N ASP A 61 13.34 -6.21 -10.52
CA ASP A 61 12.76 -7.55 -10.51
C ASP A 61 11.23 -7.52 -10.63
N LYS A 62 10.61 -6.37 -10.37
CA LYS A 62 9.15 -6.20 -10.34
C LYS A 62 8.45 -6.77 -11.60
N GLN A 63 9.06 -6.58 -12.77
CA GLN A 63 8.51 -7.02 -14.05
C GLN A 63 8.42 -8.54 -14.17
N ASN A 64 9.28 -9.24 -13.41
CA ASN A 64 9.38 -10.70 -13.39
C ASN A 64 8.60 -11.33 -12.23
N LEU A 65 7.88 -10.53 -11.43
CA LEU A 65 7.07 -10.99 -10.29
C LEU A 65 5.59 -10.66 -10.50
N PRO A 66 4.92 -11.27 -11.51
CA PRO A 66 3.55 -10.93 -11.87
C PRO A 66 2.55 -11.21 -10.74
N TYR A 67 2.74 -12.28 -9.95
CA TYR A 67 1.83 -12.60 -8.85
C TYR A 67 1.98 -11.62 -7.68
N VAL A 68 3.22 -11.28 -7.30
CA VAL A 68 3.48 -10.26 -6.28
C VAL A 68 2.96 -8.90 -6.73
N ASP A 69 3.21 -8.46 -7.97
CA ASP A 69 2.71 -7.17 -8.46
C ASP A 69 1.17 -7.14 -8.53
N ALA A 70 0.53 -8.23 -8.98
CA ALA A 70 -0.93 -8.34 -8.98
C ALA A 70 -1.50 -8.25 -7.56
N THR A 71 -0.90 -8.96 -6.60
CA THR A 71 -1.30 -8.92 -5.19
C THR A 71 -1.21 -7.50 -4.65
N LEU A 72 -0.07 -6.83 -4.83
CA LEU A 72 0.12 -5.45 -4.38
C LEU A 72 -0.86 -4.47 -5.05
N GLN A 73 -1.14 -4.62 -6.35
CA GLN A 73 -2.10 -3.78 -7.07
C GLN A 73 -3.54 -3.97 -6.58
N LEU A 74 -3.97 -5.22 -6.36
CA LEU A 74 -5.29 -5.52 -5.81
C LEU A 74 -5.48 -4.87 -4.43
N PHE A 75 -4.48 -4.99 -3.56
CA PHE A 75 -4.51 -4.36 -2.24
C PHE A 75 -4.51 -2.82 -2.31
N ARG A 76 -3.75 -2.25 -3.26
CA ARG A 76 -3.72 -0.80 -3.47
C ARG A 76 -5.10 -0.27 -3.89
N LEU A 77 -5.78 -0.96 -4.81
CA LEU A 77 -7.13 -0.60 -5.25
C LEU A 77 -8.15 -0.76 -4.12
N ALA A 78 -8.05 -1.84 -3.34
CA ALA A 78 -8.93 -2.09 -2.20
C ALA A 78 -8.85 -0.97 -1.14
N MET A 79 -7.67 -0.35 -0.94
CA MET A 79 -7.53 0.81 -0.05
C MET A 79 -8.34 2.02 -0.54
N VAL A 80 -8.30 2.34 -1.83
CA VAL A 80 -9.07 3.46 -2.40
C VAL A 80 -10.57 3.23 -2.22
N PHE A 81 -11.03 2.01 -2.46
CA PHE A 81 -12.42 1.63 -2.20
C PHE A 81 -12.77 1.67 -0.70
N ARG A 82 -11.88 1.21 0.18
CA ARG A 82 -12.09 1.25 1.65
C ARG A 82 -12.13 2.68 2.18
N ALA A 83 -11.26 3.56 1.71
CA ALA A 83 -11.29 4.98 2.07
C ALA A 83 -12.59 5.63 1.58
N SER A 84 -12.98 5.41 0.31
CA SER A 84 -14.22 5.96 -0.26
C SER A 84 -15.47 5.49 0.49
N THR A 85 -15.53 4.21 0.91
CA THR A 85 -16.65 3.68 1.71
C THR A 85 -16.64 4.18 3.16
N MET A 86 -15.47 4.43 3.77
CA MET A 86 -15.37 5.13 5.07
C MET A 86 -15.92 6.57 4.98
N TYR A 87 -15.63 7.31 3.91
CA TYR A 87 -16.18 8.67 3.71
C TYR A 87 -17.67 8.66 3.36
N SER A 88 -18.19 7.58 2.77
CA SER A 88 -19.61 7.43 2.42
C SER A 88 -20.51 7.16 3.63
N ASN A 89 -19.97 6.62 4.72
CA ASN A 89 -20.74 6.26 5.92
C ASN A 89 -20.85 7.37 6.98
N PHE A 90 -20.34 8.58 6.73
CA PHE A 90 -20.61 9.75 7.60
C PHE A 90 -22.00 10.39 7.37
N GLY A 91 -22.89 9.72 6.64
CA GLY A 91 -24.28 10.16 6.40
C GLY A 91 -25.33 9.62 7.38
N VAL A 92 -24.95 8.89 8.44
CA VAL A 92 -25.93 8.28 9.37
C VAL A 92 -25.56 8.56 10.84
N ILE A 93 -25.43 9.83 11.21
CA ILE A 93 -25.55 10.28 12.61
C ILE A 93 -26.27 11.63 12.63
N TYR A 94 -27.50 11.68 12.10
CA TYR A 94 -28.52 12.70 12.42
C TYR A 94 -29.88 12.22 11.90
N LEU A 95 -30.48 11.25 12.59
CA LEU A 95 -31.93 11.03 12.68
C LEU A 95 -32.26 10.53 14.08
#